data_AF-A0A6N4SWA5-F1
#
_entry.id   AF-A0A6N4SWA5-F1
#
_cell.length_a   1.000
_cell.length_b   1.000
_cell.length_c   1.000
_cell.angle_alpha   90.00
_cell.angle_beta   90.00
_cell.angle_gamma   90.00
#
_symmetry.space_group_name_H-M   'P 1'
#
loop_
_entity.id
_entity.type
_entity.pdbx_description
1 polymer ?
#
loop_
_entity_poly.entity_id
_entity_poly.type
_entity_poly.pdbx_seq_one_letter_code
_entity_poly.pdbx_strand_id
1 'polypeptide(L)'
;MLTDGKATVVSAASAAILFTQIQNDGIPFGYHQANCHNIAHYICLLAKAQNITLAKIWAFTPGIYTASSRRVISFTDQNKLSPTGKIDWGYHVAPVILVEEEGAVVKMAIDPVLFPEGPVPYKAWLDRIKTKKLIYLLMDAEWYLFNTSYLNNTQLEFFDMQTDEPVKPNVIFPYWFANKCVTDFFKYEEDSLLYAWLEKGLAVNDTASEFYENEIKPILDDPSASALLKDYRDLVGNVFNFETVFRDYMYNYEMNIDFYERHALIIEEYRNVFNTHVEKWKQKVAELGILL
;
A
#
# COMPACT_ATOMS: atom_id res chain seq x y z
N MET A 1 2.04 18.10 -2.89
CA MET A 1 2.75 18.10 -4.19
C MET A 1 4.23 17.87 -3.93
N LEU A 2 5.00 17.44 -4.94
CA LEU A 2 6.45 17.33 -4.83
C LEU A 2 7.06 18.74 -4.76
N THR A 3 7.76 19.03 -3.67
CA THR A 3 8.45 20.29 -3.42
C THR A 3 9.79 20.29 -4.12
N ASP A 4 10.11 21.39 -4.82
CA ASP A 4 11.38 21.54 -5.53
C ASP A 4 12.58 21.37 -4.58
N GLY A 5 13.57 20.59 -5.00
CA GLY A 5 14.79 20.32 -4.24
C GLY A 5 14.64 19.35 -3.06
N LYS A 6 13.44 18.83 -2.77
CA LYS A 6 13.24 17.92 -1.62
C LYS A 6 13.65 16.48 -1.90
N ALA A 7 13.42 15.98 -3.11
CA ALA A 7 13.89 14.67 -3.51
C ALA A 7 15.34 14.74 -4.01
N THR A 8 16.17 13.80 -3.58
CA THR A 8 17.59 13.69 -3.95
C THR A 8 17.72 13.24 -5.39
N VAL A 9 18.56 13.93 -6.16
CA VAL A 9 18.99 13.48 -7.49
C VAL A 9 20.21 12.57 -7.33
N VAL A 10 20.18 11.39 -7.95
CA VAL A 10 21.25 10.39 -7.87
C VAL A 10 21.73 9.97 -9.25
N SER A 11 22.88 9.28 -9.29
CA SER A 11 23.34 8.61 -10.52
C SER A 11 22.53 7.34 -10.82
N ALA A 12 22.54 6.89 -12.07
CA ALA A 12 21.94 5.60 -12.45
C ALA A 12 22.54 4.42 -11.67
N ALA A 13 23.85 4.44 -11.38
CA ALA A 13 24.51 3.41 -10.57
C ALA A 13 23.98 3.39 -9.13
N SER A 14 23.81 4.56 -8.51
CA SER A 14 23.23 4.69 -7.16
C SER A 14 21.78 4.18 -7.12
N ALA A 15 20.99 4.49 -8.16
CA ALA A 15 19.62 3.99 -8.26
C ALA A 15 19.55 2.46 -8.37
N ALA A 16 20.45 1.84 -9.14
CA ALA A 16 20.54 0.38 -9.26
C ALA A 16 20.97 -0.31 -7.96
N ILE A 17 21.91 0.29 -7.21
CA ILE A 17 22.32 -0.19 -5.88
C ILE A 17 21.14 -0.14 -4.92
N LEU A 18 20.42 0.99 -4.85
CA LEU A 18 19.26 1.13 -3.99
C LEU A 18 18.17 0.10 -4.35
N PHE A 19 17.91 -0.11 -5.64
CA PHE A 19 16.94 -1.11 -6.08
C PHE A 19 17.34 -2.53 -5.64
N THR A 20 18.62 -2.88 -5.78
CA THR A 20 19.15 -4.18 -5.34
C THR A 20 19.00 -4.37 -3.83
N GLN A 21 19.24 -3.33 -3.04
CA GLN A 21 19.02 -3.37 -1.59
C GLN A 21 17.55 -3.57 -1.25
N ILE A 22 16.63 -2.86 -1.92
CA ILE A 22 15.18 -3.02 -1.73
C ILE A 22 14.74 -4.47 -2.01
N GLN A 23 15.25 -5.08 -3.08
CA GLN A 23 14.97 -6.49 -3.41
C GLN A 23 15.48 -7.45 -2.32
N ASN A 24 16.66 -7.18 -1.78
CA ASN A 24 17.31 -8.03 -0.78
C ASN A 24 16.88 -7.75 0.66
N ASP A 25 16.10 -6.70 0.89
CA ASP A 25 15.67 -6.33 2.24
C ASP A 25 14.71 -7.37 2.83
N GLY A 26 13.97 -8.12 2.00
CA GLY A 26 12.95 -9.06 2.48
C GLY A 26 11.61 -8.38 2.73
N ILE A 27 11.29 -7.36 1.93
CA ILE A 27 9.97 -6.73 1.87
C ILE A 27 8.99 -7.70 1.18
N PRO A 28 7.76 -7.88 1.71
CA PRO A 28 6.81 -8.87 1.19
C PRO A 28 6.11 -8.38 -0.08
N PHE A 29 6.79 -8.51 -1.21
CA PHE A 29 6.22 -8.19 -2.52
C PHE A 29 5.25 -9.24 -3.05
N GLY A 30 5.15 -10.43 -2.43
CA GLY A 30 4.31 -11.54 -2.92
C GLY A 30 2.81 -11.41 -2.70
N TYR A 31 2.38 -10.52 -1.79
CA TYR A 31 0.98 -10.24 -1.51
C TYR A 31 0.55 -8.92 -2.16
N HIS A 32 -0.21 -9.01 -3.24
CA HIS A 32 -0.56 -7.89 -4.11
C HIS A 32 -1.90 -7.23 -3.75
N GLN A 33 -2.62 -7.73 -2.75
CA GLN A 33 -4.00 -7.33 -2.48
C GLN A 33 -4.09 -5.96 -1.79
N ALA A 34 -3.07 -5.55 -1.03
CA ALA A 34 -3.13 -4.33 -0.22
C ALA A 34 -1.77 -3.80 0.25
N ASN A 35 -1.82 -2.73 1.06
CA ASN A 35 -0.70 -2.16 1.81
C ASN A 35 0.48 -1.62 0.97
N CYS A 36 0.22 -1.26 -0.30
CA CYS A 36 1.21 -0.61 -1.15
C CYS A 36 1.76 0.69 -0.54
N HIS A 37 0.96 1.43 0.23
CA HIS A 37 1.42 2.61 0.96
C HIS A 37 2.45 2.30 2.06
N ASN A 38 2.29 1.16 2.76
CA ASN A 38 3.24 0.69 3.78
C ASN A 38 4.57 0.30 3.13
N ILE A 39 4.52 -0.49 2.06
CA ILE A 39 5.70 -0.86 1.27
C ILE A 39 6.41 0.39 0.73
N ALA A 40 5.66 1.30 0.11
CA ALA A 40 6.22 2.53 -0.46
C ALA A 40 6.84 3.43 0.63
N HIS A 41 6.21 3.54 1.79
CA HIS A 41 6.75 4.34 2.89
C HIS A 41 7.99 3.70 3.50
N TYR A 42 8.00 2.38 3.72
CA TYR A 42 9.18 1.66 4.20
C TYR A 42 10.37 1.81 3.25
N ILE A 43 10.17 1.68 1.94
CA ILE A 43 11.24 1.92 0.95
C ILE A 43 11.78 3.36 1.05
N CYS A 44 10.91 4.35 1.29
CA CYS A 44 11.35 5.73 1.49
C CYS A 44 12.21 5.87 2.77
N LEU A 45 11.87 5.17 3.85
CA LEU A 45 12.67 5.16 5.07
C LEU A 45 14.02 4.45 4.83
N LEU A 46 14.02 3.29 4.18
CA LEU A 46 15.25 2.56 3.84
C LEU A 46 16.22 3.41 3.01
N ALA A 47 15.71 4.16 2.03
CA ALA A 47 16.51 5.10 1.24
C ALA A 47 16.99 6.29 2.08
N LYS A 48 16.13 6.83 2.95
CA LYS A 48 16.45 7.96 3.84
C LYS A 48 17.57 7.61 4.82
N ALA A 49 17.63 6.38 5.32
CA ALA A 49 18.73 5.90 6.16
C ALA A 49 20.10 5.96 5.46
N GLN A 50 20.09 6.01 4.12
CA GLN A 50 21.27 6.16 3.27
C GLN A 50 21.43 7.58 2.72
N ASN A 51 20.76 8.56 3.32
CA ASN A 51 20.74 9.97 2.90
C ASN A 51 20.15 10.20 1.50
N ILE A 52 19.31 9.29 1.00
CA ILE A 52 18.58 9.45 -0.25
C ILE A 52 17.12 9.75 0.07
N THR A 53 16.66 10.96 -0.25
CA THR A 53 15.25 11.33 -0.09
C THR A 53 14.50 11.02 -1.39
N LEU A 54 13.55 10.09 -1.32
CA LEU A 54 12.68 9.77 -2.46
C LEU A 54 11.48 10.73 -2.53
N ALA A 55 10.74 10.65 -3.62
CA ALA A 55 9.37 11.14 -3.75
C ALA A 55 8.40 9.96 -3.77
N LYS A 56 7.10 10.22 -3.87
CA LYS A 56 6.06 9.21 -4.14
C LYS A 56 5.22 9.61 -5.35
N ILE A 57 4.85 8.62 -6.15
CA ILE A 57 3.78 8.76 -7.16
C ILE A 57 2.55 8.02 -6.66
N TRP A 58 1.43 8.74 -6.63
CA TRP A 58 0.12 8.21 -6.27
C TRP A 58 -0.76 8.18 -7.50
N ALA A 59 -1.40 7.05 -7.78
CA ALA A 59 -2.33 6.86 -8.89
C ALA A 59 -3.72 6.54 -8.36
N PHE A 60 -4.72 7.33 -8.75
CA PHE A 60 -6.11 7.25 -8.28
C PHE A 60 -7.06 6.89 -9.41
N THR A 61 -7.89 5.90 -9.16
CA THR A 61 -8.94 5.48 -10.08
C THR A 61 -10.23 6.26 -9.86
N PRO A 62 -11.14 6.31 -10.85
CA PRO A 62 -12.43 6.95 -10.68
C PRO A 62 -13.22 6.51 -9.44
N GLY A 63 -13.10 5.25 -9.00
CA GLY A 63 -13.76 4.77 -7.77
C GLY A 63 -13.29 5.45 -6.48
N ILE A 64 -12.12 6.07 -6.49
CA ILE A 64 -11.59 6.81 -5.33
C ILE A 64 -12.02 8.28 -5.36
N TYR A 65 -12.00 8.93 -6.51
CA TYR A 65 -12.23 10.38 -6.60
C TYR A 65 -13.63 10.76 -7.13
N THR A 66 -14.52 9.81 -7.44
CA THR A 66 -15.92 10.14 -7.73
C THR A 66 -16.87 9.03 -7.30
N ALA A 67 -17.97 9.40 -6.63
CA ALA A 67 -19.04 8.48 -6.28
C ALA A 67 -19.87 8.03 -7.50
N SER A 68 -19.71 8.68 -8.67
CA SER A 68 -20.41 8.33 -9.91
C SER A 68 -19.80 7.14 -10.65
N SER A 69 -18.65 6.62 -10.19
CA SER A 69 -17.95 5.52 -10.84
C SER A 69 -17.44 4.52 -9.82
N ARG A 70 -17.45 3.24 -10.18
CA ARG A 70 -16.82 2.14 -9.41
C ARG A 70 -15.58 1.57 -10.07
N ARG A 71 -15.06 2.27 -11.09
CA ARG A 71 -13.90 1.79 -11.86
C ARG A 71 -12.64 1.80 -11.01
N VAL A 72 -11.93 0.68 -11.04
CA VAL A 72 -10.68 0.39 -10.33
C VAL A 72 -9.62 -0.08 -11.33
N ILE A 73 -8.36 -0.16 -10.89
CA ILE A 73 -7.30 -0.90 -11.58
C ILE A 73 -7.60 -2.36 -11.35
N SER A 74 -7.57 -3.18 -12.40
CA SER A 74 -7.91 -4.60 -12.31
C SER A 74 -6.95 -5.42 -13.14
N PHE A 75 -6.41 -6.48 -12.55
CA PHE A 75 -5.56 -7.45 -13.24
C PHE A 75 -5.81 -8.87 -12.70
N THR A 76 -5.41 -9.86 -13.50
CA THR A 76 -5.56 -11.27 -13.14
C THR A 76 -4.70 -11.61 -11.94
N ASP A 77 -5.31 -12.24 -10.93
CA ASP A 77 -4.59 -12.75 -9.78
C ASP A 77 -3.86 -14.05 -10.14
N GLN A 78 -2.53 -13.95 -10.28
CA GLN A 78 -1.70 -15.11 -10.64
C GLN A 78 -1.64 -16.14 -9.51
N ASN A 79 -1.79 -15.71 -8.26
CA ASN A 79 -1.77 -16.60 -7.08
C ASN A 79 -3.15 -17.23 -6.84
N LYS A 80 -4.17 -16.85 -7.62
CA LYS A 80 -5.56 -17.32 -7.48
C LYS A 80 -6.05 -17.21 -6.02
N LEU A 81 -5.67 -16.14 -5.34
CA LEU A 81 -6.05 -15.83 -3.95
C LEU A 81 -7.42 -15.17 -3.89
N SER A 82 -7.67 -14.24 -4.81
CA SER A 82 -8.93 -13.52 -4.93
C SER A 82 -10.07 -14.47 -5.28
N PRO A 83 -11.21 -14.41 -4.54
CA PRO A 83 -12.42 -15.17 -4.88
C PRO A 83 -12.93 -14.90 -6.30
N THR A 84 -12.62 -13.72 -6.86
CA THR A 84 -13.06 -13.32 -8.21
C THR A 84 -12.03 -13.64 -9.30
N GLY A 85 -10.85 -14.16 -8.93
CA GLY A 85 -9.71 -14.37 -9.82
C GLY A 85 -9.02 -13.08 -10.29
N LYS A 86 -9.38 -11.94 -9.69
CA LYS A 86 -8.82 -10.62 -10.03
C LYS A 86 -8.43 -9.85 -8.78
N ILE A 87 -7.38 -9.05 -8.91
CA ILE A 87 -6.99 -8.07 -7.91
C ILE A 87 -7.48 -6.71 -8.39
N ASP A 88 -8.20 -6.02 -7.52
CA ASP A 88 -8.83 -4.74 -7.79
C ASP A 88 -8.26 -3.67 -6.86
N TRP A 89 -7.63 -2.63 -7.42
CA TRP A 89 -7.07 -1.52 -6.66
C TRP A 89 -7.79 -0.20 -6.93
N GLY A 90 -8.26 0.45 -5.87
CA GLY A 90 -8.79 1.81 -5.95
C GLY A 90 -7.69 2.84 -6.22
N TYR A 91 -6.51 2.63 -5.68
CA TYR A 91 -5.33 3.44 -5.90
C TYR A 91 -4.08 2.58 -5.86
N HIS A 92 -2.96 3.09 -6.36
CA HIS A 92 -1.65 2.49 -6.17
C HIS A 92 -0.60 3.58 -5.91
N VAL A 93 0.43 3.25 -5.14
CA VAL A 93 1.51 4.17 -4.79
C VAL A 93 2.86 3.48 -4.90
N ALA A 94 3.85 4.21 -5.43
CA ALA A 94 5.22 3.75 -5.53
C ALA A 94 6.20 4.89 -5.16
N PRO A 95 7.35 4.58 -4.54
CA PRO A 95 8.46 5.52 -4.44
C PRO A 95 8.96 5.97 -5.81
N VAL A 96 9.47 7.19 -5.88
CA VAL A 96 10.08 7.78 -7.07
C VAL A 96 11.47 8.28 -6.73
N ILE A 97 12.46 7.81 -7.48
CA ILE A 97 13.83 8.29 -7.44
C ILE A 97 14.10 9.25 -8.61
N LEU A 98 14.84 10.32 -8.35
CA LEU A 98 15.29 11.25 -9.39
C LEU A 98 16.68 10.80 -9.84
N VAL A 99 16.82 10.48 -11.12
CA VAL A 99 18.06 9.95 -11.70
C VAL A 99 18.59 10.95 -12.72
N GLU A 100 19.86 11.32 -12.59
CA GLU A 100 20.56 12.08 -13.63
C GLU A 100 21.04 11.14 -14.74
N GLU A 101 20.52 11.33 -15.94
CA GLU A 101 20.86 10.60 -17.15
C GLU A 101 21.14 11.60 -18.29
N GLU A 102 22.32 11.51 -18.91
CA GLU A 102 22.68 12.32 -20.09
C GLU A 102 22.47 13.84 -19.92
N GLY A 103 22.65 14.36 -18.69
CA GLY A 103 22.47 15.77 -18.37
C GLY A 103 21.01 16.21 -18.12
N ALA A 104 20.09 15.26 -18.03
CA ALA A 104 18.69 15.49 -17.67
C ALA A 104 18.30 14.70 -16.41
N VAL A 105 17.38 15.25 -15.61
CA VAL A 105 16.83 14.55 -14.44
C VAL A 105 15.55 13.82 -14.82
N VAL A 106 15.61 12.50 -14.77
CA VAL A 106 14.49 11.58 -15.07
C VAL A 106 13.85 11.10 -13.77
N LYS A 107 12.52 11.02 -13.75
CA LYS A 107 11.75 10.51 -12.61
C LYS A 107 11.46 9.02 -12.81
N MET A 108 12.05 8.18 -11.97
CA MET A 108 11.95 6.72 -12.07
C MET A 108 11.13 6.18 -10.89
N ALA A 109 10.05 5.48 -11.17
CA ALA A 109 9.26 4.78 -10.17
C ALA A 109 9.95 3.47 -9.76
N ILE A 110 9.98 3.19 -8.46
CA ILE A 110 10.49 1.94 -7.89
C ILE A 110 9.29 1.11 -7.46
N ASP A 111 8.99 0.04 -8.17
CA ASP A 111 7.85 -0.83 -7.85
C ASP A 111 8.18 -2.28 -8.17
N PRO A 112 8.85 -3.01 -7.24
CA PRO A 112 9.18 -4.42 -7.39
C PRO A 112 8.00 -5.33 -7.73
N VAL A 113 6.78 -4.96 -7.33
CA VAL A 113 5.56 -5.75 -7.59
C VAL A 113 5.20 -5.72 -9.07
N LEU A 114 5.32 -4.55 -9.71
CA LEU A 114 4.97 -4.38 -11.13
C LEU A 114 6.19 -4.51 -12.07
N PHE A 115 7.39 -4.20 -11.58
CA PHE A 115 8.65 -4.11 -12.29
C PHE A 115 9.78 -4.71 -11.45
N PRO A 116 9.92 -6.06 -11.45
CA PRO A 116 10.93 -6.74 -10.64
C PRO A 116 12.37 -6.50 -11.11
N GLU A 117 12.56 -6.07 -12.36
CA GLU A 117 13.88 -5.93 -13.00
C GLU A 117 14.57 -4.58 -12.70
N GLY A 118 13.86 -3.58 -12.18
CA GLY A 118 14.46 -2.29 -11.88
C GLY A 118 13.49 -1.12 -11.80
N PRO A 119 14.00 0.07 -11.41
CA PRO A 119 13.26 1.31 -11.53
C PRO A 119 12.92 1.61 -13.00
N VAL A 120 11.75 2.17 -13.25
CA VAL A 120 11.30 2.51 -14.62
C VAL A 120 10.82 3.95 -14.70
N PRO A 121 10.84 4.61 -15.88
CA PRO A 121 10.28 5.95 -16.02
C PRO A 121 8.83 5.98 -15.52
N TYR A 122 8.45 6.99 -14.74
CA TYR A 122 7.12 7.03 -14.10
C TYR A 122 5.96 6.90 -15.10
N LYS A 123 6.15 7.32 -16.36
CA LYS A 123 5.19 7.14 -17.45
C LYS A 123 4.98 5.66 -17.80
N ALA A 124 6.06 4.88 -17.89
CA ALA A 124 5.97 3.43 -18.09
C ALA A 124 5.25 2.74 -16.93
N TRP A 125 5.46 3.22 -15.70
CA TRP A 125 4.71 2.75 -14.53
C TRP A 125 3.21 3.04 -14.63
N LEU A 126 2.83 4.28 -15.01
CA LEU A 126 1.42 4.63 -15.26
C LEU A 126 0.80 3.80 -16.40
N ASP A 127 1.56 3.54 -17.47
CA ASP A 127 1.15 2.73 -18.61
C ASP A 127 0.92 1.26 -18.25
N ARG A 128 1.56 0.74 -17.19
CA ARG A 128 1.35 -0.63 -16.69
C ARG A 128 0.07 -0.76 -15.88
N ILE A 129 -0.34 0.30 -15.18
CA ILE A 129 -1.54 0.38 -14.32
C ILE A 129 -2.84 0.53 -15.14
N LYS A 130 -2.73 0.84 -16.46
CA LYS A 130 -3.76 0.69 -17.52
C LYS A 130 -5.21 1.01 -17.14
N THR A 131 -5.48 2.19 -16.58
CA THR A 131 -6.86 2.61 -16.28
C THR A 131 -7.24 3.91 -17.00
N LYS A 132 -8.31 3.93 -17.82
CA LYS A 132 -8.78 5.19 -18.43
C LYS A 132 -9.24 6.16 -17.35
N LYS A 133 -8.92 7.45 -17.49
CA LYS A 133 -9.21 8.51 -16.52
C LYS A 133 -8.48 8.31 -15.18
N LEU A 134 -7.32 7.66 -15.17
CA LEU A 134 -6.44 7.65 -14.00
C LEU A 134 -5.94 9.09 -13.74
N ILE A 135 -5.93 9.49 -12.47
CA ILE A 135 -5.28 10.72 -12.02
C ILE A 135 -4.02 10.31 -11.27
N TYR A 136 -2.94 11.08 -11.39
CA TYR A 136 -1.76 10.84 -10.58
C TYR A 136 -1.25 12.13 -9.93
N LEU A 137 -0.62 11.98 -8.77
CA LEU A 137 0.08 13.03 -8.03
C LEU A 137 1.52 12.60 -7.79
N LEU A 138 2.46 13.53 -8.00
CA LEU A 138 3.82 13.41 -7.48
C LEU A 138 3.90 14.20 -6.18
N MET A 139 4.39 13.55 -5.13
CA MET A 139 4.35 14.06 -3.76
C MET A 139 5.66 13.80 -3.03
N ASP A 140 5.90 14.60 -1.99
CA ASP A 140 7.01 14.40 -1.06
C ASP A 140 6.90 13.05 -0.34
N ALA A 141 8.04 12.45 0.01
CA ALA A 141 8.06 11.15 0.68
C ALA A 141 7.49 11.15 2.11
N GLU A 142 7.26 12.29 2.76
CA GLU A 142 6.66 12.29 4.10
C GLU A 142 5.18 11.93 4.10
N TRP A 143 4.48 12.15 2.97
CA TRP A 143 3.06 11.82 2.85
C TRP A 143 2.90 10.30 2.87
N TYR A 144 2.25 9.82 3.92
CA TYR A 144 2.13 8.40 4.24
C TYR A 144 0.89 7.78 3.60
N LEU A 145 -0.27 8.40 3.82
CA LEU A 145 -1.56 7.97 3.29
C LEU A 145 -2.48 9.19 3.13
N PHE A 146 -3.71 8.98 2.65
CA PHE A 146 -4.67 10.03 2.38
C PHE A 146 -6.05 9.67 2.89
N ASN A 147 -6.85 10.70 3.18
CA ASN A 147 -8.26 10.58 3.49
C ASN A 147 -9.12 10.78 2.25
N THR A 148 -10.27 10.10 2.21
CA THR A 148 -11.32 10.39 1.23
C THR A 148 -12.59 10.86 1.91
N SER A 149 -13.19 11.94 1.42
CA SER A 149 -14.48 12.44 1.90
C SER A 149 -15.54 12.45 0.79
N TYR A 150 -16.82 12.40 1.15
CA TYR A 150 -17.95 12.45 0.22
C TYR A 150 -18.49 13.86 -0.02
N LEU A 151 -17.74 14.88 0.39
CA LEU A 151 -18.13 16.28 0.27
C LEU A 151 -17.55 16.88 -1.02
N ASN A 152 -18.31 17.76 -1.66
CA ASN A 152 -17.80 18.55 -2.79
C ASN A 152 -16.83 19.64 -2.28
N ASN A 153 -15.87 20.07 -3.12
CA ASN A 153 -14.81 21.01 -2.70
C ASN A 153 -15.33 22.36 -2.18
N THR A 154 -16.55 22.74 -2.54
CA THR A 154 -17.22 23.96 -2.06
C THR A 154 -17.78 23.84 -0.65
N GLN A 155 -17.82 22.61 -0.09
CA GLN A 155 -18.35 22.30 1.25
C GLN A 155 -17.29 21.74 2.20
N LEU A 156 -16.02 21.70 1.77
CA LEU A 156 -14.93 21.26 2.62
C LEU A 156 -14.49 22.41 3.54
N GLU A 157 -15.02 22.42 4.75
CA GLU A 157 -14.49 23.19 5.87
C GLU A 157 -13.77 22.21 6.80
N PHE A 158 -12.44 22.26 6.82
CA PHE A 158 -11.65 21.58 7.85
C PHE A 158 -11.39 22.57 8.96
N PHE A 159 -11.39 22.10 10.21
CA PHE A 159 -11.08 22.92 11.37
C PHE A 159 -9.95 22.27 12.15
N ASP A 160 -9.05 23.09 12.66
CA ASP A 160 -8.02 22.67 13.58
C ASP A 160 -8.69 22.35 14.92
N MET A 161 -8.55 21.10 15.40
CA MET A 161 -9.26 20.67 16.61
C MET A 161 -8.80 21.36 17.90
N GLN A 162 -7.64 22.02 17.90
CA GLN A 162 -7.09 22.72 19.06
C GLN A 162 -7.48 24.21 19.07
N THR A 163 -7.64 24.82 17.90
CA THR A 163 -7.85 26.26 17.73
C THR A 163 -9.23 26.62 17.19
N ASP A 164 -10.00 25.66 16.66
CA ASP A 164 -11.28 25.84 15.97
C ASP A 164 -11.19 26.79 14.76
N GLU A 165 -9.98 26.98 14.23
CA GLU A 165 -9.71 27.81 13.07
C GLU A 165 -9.82 26.98 11.79
N PRO A 166 -10.33 27.56 10.67
CA PRO A 166 -10.45 26.86 9.41
C PRO A 166 -9.07 26.49 8.83
N VAL A 167 -8.87 25.20 8.56
CA VAL A 167 -7.68 24.63 7.92
C VAL A 167 -7.93 24.48 6.43
N LYS A 168 -6.99 24.95 5.63
CA LYS A 168 -7.00 24.76 4.19
C LYS A 168 -6.41 23.38 3.86
N PRO A 169 -7.09 22.53 3.05
CA PRO A 169 -6.56 21.22 2.71
C PRO A 169 -5.27 21.33 1.89
N ASN A 170 -4.42 20.33 2.03
CA ASN A 170 -3.10 20.29 1.38
C ASN A 170 -3.20 20.08 -0.15
N VAL A 171 -4.36 19.64 -0.64
CA VAL A 171 -4.69 19.50 -2.07
C VAL A 171 -6.11 20.00 -2.32
N ILE A 172 -6.31 20.90 -3.28
CA ILE A 172 -7.63 21.34 -3.75
C ILE A 172 -7.77 20.99 -5.23
N PHE A 173 -8.71 20.13 -5.55
CA PHE A 173 -9.07 19.84 -6.94
C PHE A 173 -10.09 20.86 -7.49
N PRO A 174 -10.22 21.03 -8.82
CA PRO A 174 -11.27 21.88 -9.38
C PRO A 174 -12.68 21.43 -8.95
N TYR A 175 -13.63 22.35 -8.77
CA TYR A 175 -14.98 22.03 -8.27
C TYR A 175 -15.75 21.03 -9.16
N TRP A 176 -15.45 20.99 -10.45
CA TRP A 176 -16.06 20.10 -11.44
C TRP A 176 -15.42 18.70 -11.47
N PHE A 177 -14.40 18.45 -10.64
CA PHE A 177 -13.50 17.30 -10.75
C PHE A 177 -13.95 16.07 -9.95
N ALA A 178 -14.77 16.23 -8.90
CA ALA A 178 -15.10 15.14 -7.99
C ALA A 178 -16.29 15.47 -7.07
N ASN A 179 -17.09 14.44 -6.73
CA ASN A 179 -18.01 14.46 -5.58
C ASN A 179 -17.55 13.51 -4.46
N LYS A 180 -16.36 12.91 -4.60
CA LYS A 180 -15.63 12.20 -3.55
C LYS A 180 -14.19 12.69 -3.61
N CYS A 181 -13.70 13.39 -2.61
CA CYS A 181 -12.41 14.06 -2.71
C CYS A 181 -11.33 13.26 -2.00
N VAL A 182 -10.17 13.09 -2.64
CA VAL A 182 -8.91 12.83 -1.93
C VAL A 182 -8.52 14.17 -1.33
N THR A 183 -8.74 14.34 -0.02
CA THR A 183 -8.67 15.67 0.59
C THR A 183 -7.30 15.94 1.17
N ASP A 184 -6.94 15.19 2.21
CA ASP A 184 -5.75 15.42 3.01
C ASP A 184 -4.87 14.20 3.03
N PHE A 185 -3.65 14.40 2.56
CA PHE A 185 -2.56 13.52 2.87
C PHE A 185 -2.11 13.81 4.29
N PHE A 186 -1.77 12.76 5.03
CA PHE A 186 -1.22 12.83 6.37
C PHE A 186 0.12 12.11 6.41
N LYS A 187 0.96 12.49 7.38
CA LYS A 187 2.28 11.90 7.57
C LYS A 187 2.20 10.68 8.47
N TYR A 188 3.30 9.93 8.56
CA TYR A 188 3.42 8.84 9.51
C TYR A 188 3.76 9.40 10.90
N GLU A 189 2.78 10.01 11.55
CA GLU A 189 2.87 10.65 12.86
C GLU A 189 1.65 10.29 13.73
N GLU A 190 1.68 10.73 14.99
CA GLU A 190 0.56 10.58 15.95
C GLU A 190 0.02 9.14 16.00
N ASP A 191 -1.27 8.94 15.71
CA ASP A 191 -1.94 7.64 15.75
C ASP A 191 -1.26 6.60 14.85
N SER A 192 -0.83 7.00 13.65
CA SER A 192 -0.22 6.05 12.72
C SER A 192 1.10 5.49 13.26
N LEU A 193 1.87 6.33 13.97
CA LEU A 193 3.09 5.93 14.68
C LEU A 193 2.77 5.17 15.98
N LEU A 194 1.86 5.68 16.81
CA LEU A 194 1.47 5.11 18.10
C LEU A 194 0.95 3.67 17.95
N TYR A 195 0.16 3.43 16.90
CA TYR A 195 -0.46 2.14 16.65
C TYR A 195 0.33 1.26 15.66
N ALA A 196 1.55 1.68 15.28
CA ALA A 196 2.46 0.93 14.41
C ALA A 196 1.82 0.51 13.08
N TRP A 197 1.18 1.47 12.38
CA TRP A 197 0.41 1.16 11.16
C TRP A 197 1.32 0.62 10.05
N LEU A 198 2.54 1.16 9.93
CA LEU A 198 3.51 0.71 8.94
C LEU A 198 3.89 -0.75 9.15
N GLU A 199 4.30 -1.07 10.37
CA GLU A 199 4.79 -2.40 10.76
C GLU A 199 3.67 -3.43 10.67
N LYS A 200 2.46 -3.09 11.13
CA LYS A 200 1.30 -3.97 10.98
C LYS A 200 0.92 -4.19 9.53
N GLY A 201 0.98 -3.16 8.69
CA GLY A 201 0.70 -3.28 7.26
C GLY A 201 1.69 -4.18 6.53
N LEU A 202 2.99 -4.08 6.85
CA LEU A 202 4.01 -4.99 6.32
C LEU A 202 3.83 -6.42 6.85
N ALA A 203 3.50 -6.56 8.14
CA ALA A 203 3.22 -7.86 8.76
C ALA A 203 2.00 -8.56 8.14
N VAL A 204 0.96 -7.82 7.75
CA VAL A 204 -0.18 -8.36 7.00
C VAL A 204 0.29 -9.02 5.71
N ASN A 205 1.15 -8.35 4.93
CA ASN A 205 1.62 -8.86 3.66
C ASN A 205 2.52 -10.10 3.81
N ASP A 206 3.39 -10.12 4.82
CA ASP A 206 4.19 -11.31 5.15
C ASP A 206 3.31 -12.48 5.58
N THR A 207 2.40 -12.24 6.54
CA THR A 207 1.53 -13.29 7.08
C THR A 207 0.64 -13.86 5.98
N ALA A 208 0.11 -13.03 5.09
CA ALA A 208 -0.70 -13.49 3.97
C ALA A 208 0.12 -14.28 2.93
N SER A 209 1.38 -13.89 2.69
CA SER A 209 2.29 -14.63 1.81
C SER A 209 2.64 -16.00 2.39
N GLU A 210 2.90 -16.06 3.70
CA GLU A 210 3.18 -17.31 4.43
C GLU A 210 1.95 -18.22 4.45
N PHE A 211 0.77 -17.68 4.76
CA PHE A 211 -0.49 -18.41 4.71
C PHE A 211 -0.75 -18.98 3.31
N TYR A 212 -0.48 -18.20 2.26
CA TYR A 212 -0.64 -18.67 0.90
C TYR A 212 0.26 -19.89 0.61
N GLU A 213 1.54 -19.80 0.92
CA GLU A 213 2.50 -20.87 0.64
C GLU A 213 2.22 -22.15 1.45
N ASN A 214 1.81 -22.00 2.72
CA ASN A 214 1.63 -23.13 3.63
C ASN A 214 0.22 -23.74 3.57
N GLU A 215 -0.83 -22.93 3.40
CA GLU A 215 -2.22 -23.39 3.53
C GLU A 215 -2.98 -23.46 2.21
N ILE A 216 -2.76 -22.51 1.31
CA ILE A 216 -3.56 -22.38 0.07
C ILE A 216 -2.91 -23.13 -1.10
N LYS A 217 -1.62 -22.91 -1.32
CA LYS A 217 -0.86 -23.50 -2.42
C LYS A 217 -0.88 -25.04 -2.44
N PRO A 218 -0.80 -25.74 -1.29
CA PRO A 218 -0.83 -27.21 -1.30
C PRO A 218 -2.19 -27.80 -1.72
N ILE A 219 -3.28 -27.06 -1.49
CA ILE A 219 -4.66 -27.53 -1.76
C ILE A 219 -5.26 -26.92 -3.03
N LEU A 220 -4.48 -26.14 -3.77
CA LEU A 220 -4.96 -25.25 -4.83
C LEU A 220 -5.59 -26.00 -6.01
N ASP A 221 -5.05 -27.19 -6.29
CA ASP A 221 -5.51 -28.09 -7.35
C ASP A 221 -6.18 -29.38 -6.79
N ASP A 222 -6.46 -29.43 -5.48
CA ASP A 222 -7.15 -30.57 -4.85
C ASP A 222 -8.67 -30.35 -4.84
N PRO A 223 -9.45 -31.13 -5.63
CA PRO A 223 -10.90 -30.99 -5.66
C PRO A 223 -11.58 -31.32 -4.33
N SER A 224 -10.98 -32.18 -3.50
CA SER A 224 -11.53 -32.58 -2.21
C SER A 224 -11.46 -31.45 -1.18
N ALA A 225 -10.52 -30.52 -1.35
CA ALA A 225 -10.33 -29.35 -0.50
C ALA A 225 -11.11 -28.12 -0.97
N SER A 226 -12.01 -28.23 -1.96
CA SER A 226 -12.67 -27.08 -2.58
C SER A 226 -13.41 -26.16 -1.60
N ALA A 227 -14.02 -26.71 -0.54
CA ALA A 227 -14.70 -25.91 0.47
C ALA A 227 -13.71 -25.12 1.33
N LEU A 228 -12.62 -25.78 1.76
CA LEU A 228 -11.54 -25.17 2.54
C LEU A 228 -10.83 -24.08 1.73
N LEU A 229 -10.50 -24.38 0.48
CA LEU A 229 -9.88 -23.44 -0.44
C LEU A 229 -10.75 -22.20 -0.66
N LYS A 230 -12.08 -22.37 -0.74
CA LYS A 230 -13.00 -21.22 -0.81
C LYS A 230 -12.92 -20.37 0.45
N ASP A 231 -13.01 -20.99 1.63
CA ASP A 231 -12.91 -20.29 2.91
C ASP A 231 -11.59 -19.50 3.02
N TYR A 232 -10.46 -20.10 2.64
CA TYR A 232 -9.15 -19.44 2.69
C TYR A 232 -9.00 -18.32 1.66
N ARG A 233 -9.60 -18.45 0.48
CA ARG A 233 -9.66 -17.34 -0.50
C ARG A 233 -10.52 -16.18 -0.01
N ASP A 234 -11.64 -16.47 0.63
CA ASP A 234 -12.50 -15.43 1.20
C ASP A 234 -11.77 -14.71 2.35
N LEU A 235 -10.95 -15.42 3.14
CA LEU A 235 -10.14 -14.84 4.21
C LEU A 235 -8.95 -14.02 3.69
N VAL A 236 -8.06 -14.63 2.89
CA VAL A 236 -6.75 -14.04 2.53
C VAL A 236 -6.82 -13.24 1.23
N GLY A 237 -7.72 -13.58 0.32
CA GLY A 237 -7.94 -12.84 -0.92
C GLY A 237 -8.61 -11.48 -0.72
N ASN A 238 -9.14 -11.20 0.47
CA ASN A 238 -9.71 -9.92 0.86
C ASN A 238 -8.99 -9.36 2.09
N VAL A 239 -8.20 -8.30 1.89
CA VAL A 239 -7.43 -7.68 2.99
C VAL A 239 -8.30 -7.27 4.17
N PHE A 240 -9.54 -6.83 3.93
CA PHE A 240 -10.43 -6.41 5.01
C PHE A 240 -10.78 -7.59 5.94
N ASN A 241 -11.03 -8.77 5.35
CA ASN A 241 -11.26 -9.99 6.12
C ASN A 241 -10.00 -10.41 6.87
N PHE A 242 -8.86 -10.42 6.17
CA PHE A 242 -7.57 -10.78 6.75
C PHE A 242 -7.23 -9.91 7.97
N GLU A 243 -7.31 -8.59 7.81
CA GLU A 243 -7.03 -7.64 8.89
C GLU A 243 -8.03 -7.77 10.04
N THR A 244 -9.33 -7.92 9.73
CA THR A 244 -10.36 -8.12 10.76
C THR A 244 -10.03 -9.32 11.65
N VAL A 245 -9.65 -10.45 11.03
CA VAL A 245 -9.42 -11.71 11.75
C VAL A 245 -8.07 -11.73 12.48
N PHE A 246 -6.99 -11.35 11.80
CA PHE A 246 -5.62 -11.50 12.32
C PHE A 246 -5.07 -10.26 13.03
N ARG A 247 -5.34 -9.06 12.50
CA ARG A 247 -4.84 -7.80 13.09
C ARG A 247 -5.75 -7.30 14.21
N ASP A 248 -7.05 -7.31 13.97
CA ASP A 248 -8.04 -6.64 14.83
C ASP A 248 -8.71 -7.57 15.83
N TYR A 249 -8.54 -8.88 15.66
CA TYR A 249 -9.11 -9.92 16.54
C TYR A 249 -10.65 -9.86 16.60
N MET A 250 -11.29 -9.46 15.50
CA MET A 250 -12.73 -9.24 15.37
C MET A 250 -13.39 -10.17 14.35
N TYR A 251 -14.71 -10.00 14.21
CA TYR A 251 -15.55 -10.65 13.20
C TYR A 251 -16.11 -9.59 12.25
N ASN A 252 -16.48 -10.03 11.05
CA ASN A 252 -17.32 -9.24 10.16
C ASN A 252 -18.44 -10.12 9.55
N TYR A 253 -19.18 -9.59 8.58
CA TYR A 253 -20.31 -10.32 8.00
C TYR A 253 -19.89 -11.55 7.17
N GLU A 254 -18.67 -11.59 6.65
CA GLU A 254 -18.11 -12.73 5.89
C GLU A 254 -17.38 -13.68 6.85
N MET A 255 -16.49 -13.14 7.69
CA MET A 255 -15.73 -13.86 8.71
C MET A 255 -16.52 -13.85 10.03
N ASN A 256 -17.65 -14.55 10.04
CA ASN A 256 -18.56 -14.61 11.17
C ASN A 256 -18.12 -15.64 12.23
N ILE A 257 -18.96 -15.85 13.26
CA ILE A 257 -18.69 -16.80 14.35
C ILE A 257 -18.50 -18.23 13.80
N ASP A 258 -19.35 -18.68 12.89
CA ASP A 258 -19.27 -20.03 12.30
C ASP A 258 -17.95 -20.24 11.53
N PHE A 259 -17.47 -19.23 10.81
CA PHE A 259 -16.16 -19.29 10.15
C PHE A 259 -15.06 -19.47 11.18
N TYR A 260 -15.10 -18.69 12.26
CA TYR A 260 -14.07 -18.71 13.28
C TYR A 260 -14.04 -20.02 14.06
N GLU A 261 -15.20 -20.56 14.44
CA GLU A 261 -15.28 -21.84 15.15
C GLU A 261 -14.73 -22.99 14.30
N ARG A 262 -15.02 -23.01 13.00
CA ARG A 262 -14.49 -24.01 12.07
C ARG A 262 -12.97 -23.92 11.88
N HIS A 263 -12.42 -22.71 11.94
CA HIS A 263 -11.02 -22.40 11.64
C HIS A 263 -10.23 -21.93 12.87
N ALA A 264 -10.68 -22.25 14.09
CA ALA A 264 -10.12 -21.66 15.31
C ALA A 264 -8.62 -21.91 15.47
N LEU A 265 -8.16 -23.14 15.18
CA LEU A 265 -6.76 -23.53 15.30
C LEU A 265 -5.87 -22.74 14.33
N ILE A 266 -6.26 -22.65 13.06
CA ILE A 266 -5.48 -21.93 12.04
C ILE A 266 -5.50 -20.42 12.31
N ILE A 267 -6.60 -19.90 12.85
CA ILE A 267 -6.70 -18.49 13.20
C ILE A 267 -5.76 -18.15 14.37
N GLU A 268 -5.74 -18.98 15.42
CA GLU A 268 -4.85 -18.80 16.56
C GLU A 268 -3.38 -18.89 16.14
N GLU A 269 -3.03 -19.88 15.32
CA GLU A 269 -1.69 -20.04 14.76
C GLU A 269 -1.24 -18.78 14.01
N TYR A 270 -2.03 -18.33 13.03
CA TYR A 270 -1.63 -17.20 12.19
C TYR A 270 -1.75 -15.84 12.88
N ARG A 271 -2.47 -15.72 14.00
CA ARG A 271 -2.35 -14.56 14.91
C ARG A 271 -0.97 -14.51 15.56
N ASN A 272 -0.42 -15.66 15.97
CA ASN A 272 0.94 -15.72 16.52
C ASN A 272 1.99 -15.41 15.45
N VAL A 273 1.82 -15.92 14.23
CA VAL A 273 2.66 -15.58 13.07
C VAL A 273 2.60 -14.09 12.78
N PHE A 274 1.39 -13.51 12.72
CA PHE A 274 1.20 -12.07 12.52
C PHE A 274 1.93 -11.23 13.57
N ASN A 275 1.75 -11.53 14.87
CA ASN A 275 2.41 -10.81 15.95
C ASN A 275 3.95 -10.92 15.85
N THR A 276 4.46 -12.09 15.46
CA THR A 276 5.90 -12.30 15.23
C THR A 276 6.41 -11.41 14.10
N HIS A 277 5.66 -11.31 12.99
CA HIS A 277 6.01 -10.41 11.89
C HIS A 277 5.91 -8.94 12.27
N VAL A 278 4.95 -8.54 13.12
CA VAL A 278 4.87 -7.17 13.65
C VAL A 278 6.15 -6.82 14.42
N GLU A 279 6.62 -7.69 15.32
CA GLU A 279 7.85 -7.44 16.07
C GLU A 279 9.09 -7.42 15.18
N LYS A 280 9.15 -8.30 14.16
CA LYS A 280 10.19 -8.27 13.12
C LYS A 280 10.25 -6.89 12.43
N TRP A 281 9.11 -6.35 12.02
CA TRP A 281 9.07 -5.05 11.34
C TRP A 281 9.37 -3.87 12.26
N LYS A 282 8.92 -3.91 13.52
CA LYS A 282 9.33 -2.91 14.53
C LYS A 282 10.84 -2.88 14.70
N GLN A 283 11.47 -4.04 14.83
CA GLN A 283 12.92 -4.13 14.93
C GLN A 283 13.60 -3.54 13.69
N LYS A 284 13.17 -3.94 12.49
CA LYS A 284 13.73 -3.41 11.23
C LYS A 284 13.58 -1.91 11.09
N VAL A 285 12.40 -1.36 11.39
CA VAL A 285 12.17 0.09 11.31
C VAL A 285 13.05 0.82 12.33
N ALA A 286 13.23 0.28 13.54
CA ALA A 286 14.13 0.85 14.54
C ALA A 286 15.61 0.81 14.10
N GLU A 287 16.04 -0.25 13.42
CA GLU A 287 17.40 -0.41 12.89
C GLU A 287 17.76 0.61 11.81
N LEU A 288 16.76 1.20 11.13
CA LEU A 288 17.00 2.29 10.17
C LEU A 288 17.53 3.57 10.85
N GLY A 289 17.39 3.70 12.17
CA GLY A 289 17.93 4.82 12.94
C GLY A 289 17.33 6.18 12.58
N ILE A 290 16.14 6.19 11.95
CA ILE A 290 15.45 7.41 11.56
C ILE A 290 14.53 7.83 12.70
N LEU A 291 14.67 9.08 13.15
CA LEU A 291 13.62 9.72 13.95
C LEU A 291 12.39 9.89 13.05
N LEU A 292 11.36 9.10 13.36
CA LEU A 292 10.03 9.17 12.76
C LEU A 292 9.28 10.38 13.32
#